data_AF-A0A2E4HI51-F1
#
_entry.id   AF-A0A2E4HI51-F1
#
_cell.length_a   1.000
_cell.length_b   1.000
_cell.length_c   1.000
_cell.angle_alpha   90.00
_cell.angle_beta   90.00
_cell.angle_gamma   90.00
#
_symmetry.space_group_name_H-M   'P 1'
#
loop_
_entity.id
_entity.type
_entity.pdbx_description
1 polymer ?
#
loop_
_entity_poly.entity_id
_entity_poly.type
_entity_poly.pdbx_seq_one_letter_code
_entity_poly.pdbx_strand_id
1 'polypeptide(L)'
;MKWLHYFDGFSQAVLIDVIAAILAFITWKKYRFVLGRDFFLFMLFLFLVVFTEVVGQYSAFIYLQDLDDFQFFCDYPGFLYSDWLLNIYSVMSFVMLGLYFRMQFINKKARQLFGIVIVLFAIATTINLMVTDIFFKSFSKFTDGIGVLLLTAIITYYYYEILSTDSILKVKRSFPFIVSIACLVYYLCATPLFLVYDLLLFEEVVLGVYYDNILTFLNIFLYGMFIFGMLTCYWFNKSLNTKFS
;
A
#
# COMPACT_ATOMS: atom_id res chain seq x y z
N MET A 1 17.35 23.03 -8.46
CA MET A 1 16.90 22.63 -9.81
C MET A 1 16.71 21.11 -9.96
N LYS A 2 17.59 20.24 -9.40
CA LYS A 2 17.40 18.77 -9.38
C LYS A 2 16.11 18.26 -8.70
N TRP A 3 15.60 18.98 -7.70
CA TRP A 3 14.43 18.55 -6.91
C TRP A 3 13.07 19.02 -7.46
N LEU A 4 13.05 19.98 -8.40
CA LEU A 4 11.81 20.45 -9.03
C LEU A 4 11.20 19.36 -9.92
N HIS A 5 12.02 18.57 -10.63
CA HIS A 5 11.54 17.39 -11.36
C HIS A 5 11.08 16.25 -10.44
N TYR A 6 11.59 16.19 -9.21
CA TYR A 6 11.18 15.23 -8.19
C TYR A 6 9.75 15.50 -7.71
N PHE A 7 9.38 16.78 -7.62
CA PHE A 7 8.02 17.20 -7.26
C PHE A 7 6.97 16.86 -8.32
N ASP A 8 7.32 16.94 -9.60
CA ASP A 8 6.37 16.70 -10.69
C ASP A 8 5.91 15.24 -10.76
N GLY A 9 6.83 14.27 -10.67
CA GLY A 9 6.50 12.84 -10.67
C GLY A 9 5.75 12.41 -9.40
N PHE A 10 6.17 12.95 -8.25
CA PHE A 10 5.55 12.68 -6.95
C PHE A 10 4.11 13.23 -6.89
N SER A 11 3.84 14.40 -7.49
CA SER A 11 2.48 14.98 -7.53
C SER A 11 1.47 14.12 -8.31
N GLN A 12 1.93 13.40 -9.35
CA GLN A 12 1.08 12.55 -10.17
C GLN A 12 0.66 11.27 -9.45
N ALA A 13 1.56 10.68 -8.66
CA ALA A 13 1.26 9.52 -7.82
C ALA A 13 0.20 9.84 -6.77
N VAL A 14 0.36 10.97 -6.05
CA VAL A 14 -0.62 11.37 -5.03
C VAL A 14 -2.01 11.62 -5.63
N LEU A 15 -2.08 12.17 -6.84
CA LEU A 15 -3.35 12.41 -7.52
C LEU A 15 -4.11 11.10 -7.78
N ILE A 16 -3.44 10.04 -8.25
CA ILE A 16 -4.12 8.76 -8.50
C ILE A 16 -4.57 8.08 -7.21
N ASP A 17 -3.81 8.24 -6.12
CA ASP A 17 -4.16 7.72 -4.79
C ASP A 17 -5.43 8.38 -4.26
N VAL A 18 -5.51 9.70 -4.38
CA VAL A 18 -6.69 10.49 -4.00
C VAL A 18 -7.90 10.08 -4.83
N ILE A 19 -7.74 9.91 -6.15
CA ILE A 19 -8.82 9.45 -7.03
C ILE A 19 -9.29 8.05 -6.61
N ALA A 20 -8.36 7.14 -6.32
CA ALA A 20 -8.68 5.78 -5.86
C ALA A 20 -9.47 5.81 -4.53
N ALA A 21 -9.02 6.58 -3.54
CA ALA A 21 -9.68 6.71 -2.24
C ALA A 21 -11.10 7.31 -2.37
N ILE A 22 -11.26 8.37 -3.17
CA ILE A 22 -12.56 8.99 -3.42
C ILE A 22 -13.51 8.01 -4.14
N LEU A 23 -13.03 7.31 -5.16
CA LEU A 23 -13.83 6.32 -5.87
C LEU A 23 -14.23 5.15 -4.97
N ALA A 24 -13.34 4.70 -4.08
CA ALA A 24 -13.66 3.70 -3.08
C ALA A 24 -14.74 4.17 -2.11
N PHE A 25 -14.65 5.42 -1.64
CA PHE A 25 -15.68 6.01 -0.78
C PHE A 25 -17.05 6.11 -1.48
N ILE A 26 -17.08 6.60 -2.72
CA ILE A 26 -18.33 6.71 -3.50
C ILE A 26 -18.91 5.32 -3.74
N THR A 27 -18.08 4.34 -4.12
CA THR A 27 -18.49 2.96 -4.37
C THR A 27 -19.04 2.32 -3.10
N TRP A 28 -18.36 2.49 -1.96
CA TRP A 28 -18.83 2.03 -0.65
C TRP A 28 -20.18 2.66 -0.31
N LYS A 29 -20.32 3.98 -0.42
CA LYS A 29 -21.57 4.68 -0.11
C LYS A 29 -22.73 4.21 -0.99
N LYS A 30 -22.50 4.06 -2.30
CA LYS A 30 -23.51 3.64 -3.29
C LYS A 30 -23.95 2.20 -3.09
N TYR A 31 -23.02 1.28 -2.80
CA TYR A 31 -23.28 -0.16 -2.69
C TYR A 31 -23.16 -0.69 -1.25
N ARG A 32 -23.33 0.16 -0.22
CA ARG A 32 -23.12 -0.16 1.21
C ARG A 32 -23.91 -1.36 1.74
N PHE A 33 -25.02 -1.71 1.10
CA PHE A 33 -25.87 -2.84 1.50
C PHE A 33 -25.42 -4.17 0.89
N VAL A 34 -24.57 -4.13 -0.13
CA VAL A 34 -24.01 -5.31 -0.83
C VAL A 34 -22.56 -5.54 -0.44
N LEU A 35 -21.80 -4.45 -0.28
CA LEU A 35 -20.39 -4.49 0.07
C LEU A 35 -20.21 -4.91 1.53
N GLY A 36 -19.31 -5.87 1.74
CA GLY A 36 -18.97 -6.39 3.04
C GLY A 36 -17.99 -5.50 3.81
N ARG A 37 -17.62 -5.98 5.00
CA ARG A 37 -16.61 -5.36 5.88
C ARG A 37 -15.22 -5.34 5.25
N ASP A 38 -14.94 -6.26 4.34
CA ASP A 38 -13.70 -6.39 3.59
C ASP A 38 -13.48 -5.18 2.67
N PHE A 39 -14.51 -4.76 1.92
CA PHE A 39 -14.42 -3.56 1.09
C PHE A 39 -14.25 -2.29 1.93
N PHE A 40 -14.94 -2.22 3.08
CA PHE A 40 -14.77 -1.09 4.00
C PHE A 40 -13.33 -0.99 4.53
N LEU A 41 -12.71 -2.12 4.90
CA LEU A 41 -11.32 -2.17 5.31
C LEU A 41 -10.38 -1.72 4.18
N PHE A 42 -10.64 -2.16 2.94
CA PHE A 42 -9.87 -1.74 1.77
C PHE A 42 -10.00 -0.22 1.51
N MET A 43 -11.19 0.35 1.65
CA MET A 43 -11.41 1.79 1.55
C MET A 43 -10.60 2.54 2.62
N LEU A 44 -10.62 2.08 3.88
CA LEU A 44 -9.81 2.68 4.94
C LEU A 44 -8.31 2.62 4.63
N PHE A 45 -7.85 1.52 4.04
CA PHE A 45 -6.47 1.38 3.59
C PHE A 45 -6.10 2.47 2.57
N LEU A 46 -6.96 2.75 1.58
CA LEU A 46 -6.69 3.81 0.60
C LEU A 46 -6.67 5.21 1.24
N PHE A 47 -7.49 5.47 2.26
CA PHE A 47 -7.40 6.73 3.01
C PHE A 47 -6.12 6.82 3.84
N LEU A 48 -5.64 5.70 4.39
CA LEU A 48 -4.35 5.65 5.07
C LEU A 48 -3.21 5.99 4.11
N VAL A 49 -3.22 5.45 2.88
CA VAL A 49 -2.26 5.82 1.83
C VAL A 49 -2.27 7.32 1.59
N VAL A 50 -3.42 7.89 1.26
CA VAL A 50 -3.55 9.33 0.98
C VAL A 50 -3.09 10.17 2.16
N PHE A 51 -3.45 9.78 3.38
CA PHE A 51 -2.99 10.45 4.59
C PHE A 51 -1.46 10.43 4.72
N THR A 52 -0.84 9.25 4.55
CA THR A 52 0.61 9.11 4.63
C THR A 52 1.32 9.92 3.55
N GLU A 53 0.82 9.93 2.33
CA GLU A 53 1.41 10.69 1.22
C GLU A 53 1.29 12.20 1.44
N VAL A 54 0.11 12.69 1.82
CA VAL A 54 -0.11 14.12 2.06
C VAL A 54 0.68 14.62 3.27
N VAL A 55 0.67 13.88 4.38
CA VAL A 55 1.45 14.25 5.56
C VAL A 55 2.94 14.13 5.26
N GLY A 56 3.38 13.06 4.61
CA GLY A 56 4.78 12.82 4.28
C GLY A 56 5.46 13.93 3.47
N GLN A 57 4.69 14.75 2.74
CA GLN A 57 5.20 15.91 2.01
C GLN A 57 5.78 17.03 2.88
N TYR A 58 5.50 17.05 4.19
CA TYR A 58 6.05 18.09 5.07
C TYR A 58 7.59 18.10 5.03
N SER A 59 8.24 16.94 4.89
CA SER A 59 9.70 16.83 4.87
C SER A 59 10.31 17.52 3.66
N ALA A 60 9.65 17.41 2.49
CA ALA A 60 10.03 18.12 1.28
C ALA A 60 9.84 19.63 1.42
N PHE A 61 8.78 20.08 2.13
CA PHE A 61 8.54 21.49 2.38
C PHE A 61 9.61 22.11 3.29
N ILE A 62 9.98 21.42 4.38
CA ILE A 62 11.03 21.88 5.30
C ILE A 62 12.36 21.97 4.57
N TYR A 63 12.70 21.01 3.70
CA TYR A 63 13.97 21.05 2.96
C TYR A 63 14.06 22.23 1.98
N LEU A 64 12.93 22.73 1.48
CA LEU A 64 12.88 23.90 0.58
C LEU A 64 12.95 25.24 1.33
N GLN A 65 12.73 25.24 2.64
CA GLN A 65 12.86 26.40 3.51
C GLN A 65 14.15 26.28 4.33
N ASP A 66 14.73 27.40 4.76
CA ASP A 66 15.93 27.31 5.60
C ASP A 66 15.53 26.70 6.96
N LEU A 67 16.26 25.66 7.40
CA LEU A 67 15.94 24.83 8.57
C LEU A 67 15.78 25.66 9.86
N ASP A 68 16.52 26.77 9.94
CA ASP A 68 16.59 27.66 11.10
C ASP A 68 15.23 28.32 11.42
N ASP A 69 14.31 28.39 10.46
CA ASP A 69 12.97 28.95 10.66
C ASP A 69 12.05 28.03 11.50
N PHE A 70 12.42 26.76 11.68
CA PHE A 70 11.59 25.78 12.39
C PHE A 70 12.30 25.13 13.60
N GLN A 71 12.25 25.82 14.74
CA GLN A 71 12.86 25.37 16.00
C GLN A 71 12.51 23.92 16.41
N PHE A 72 11.28 23.45 16.12
CA PHE A 72 10.87 22.08 16.41
C PHE A 72 11.78 21.01 15.78
N PHE A 73 12.21 21.20 14.53
CA PHE A 73 13.05 20.21 13.84
C PHE A 73 14.51 20.30 14.26
N CYS A 74 14.95 21.45 14.78
CA CYS A 74 16.25 21.59 15.43
C CYS A 74 16.29 20.81 16.76
N ASP A 75 15.22 20.89 17.55
CA ASP A 75 15.12 20.19 18.84
C ASP A 75 14.88 18.68 18.65
N TYR A 76 14.20 18.28 17.56
CA TYR A 76 13.85 16.89 17.27
C TYR A 76 14.23 16.49 15.82
N PRO A 77 15.53 16.29 15.52
CA PRO A 77 16.00 16.04 14.15
C PRO A 77 15.46 14.74 13.53
N GLY A 78 15.01 13.78 14.34
CA GLY A 78 14.39 12.53 13.85
C GLY A 78 13.06 12.74 13.10
N PHE A 79 12.41 13.91 13.26
CA PHE A 79 11.20 14.25 12.52
C PHE A 79 11.48 15.02 11.23
N LEU A 80 12.74 15.35 10.94
CA LEU A 80 13.10 16.07 9.72
C LEU A 80 12.69 15.30 8.46
N TYR A 81 12.90 13.98 8.50
CA TYR A 81 12.50 13.06 7.44
C TYR A 81 11.20 12.35 7.81
N SER A 82 10.47 11.91 6.80
CA SER A 82 9.19 11.20 6.97
C SER A 82 9.35 9.69 7.21
N ASP A 83 10.58 9.20 7.49
CA ASP A 83 10.87 7.78 7.71
C ASP A 83 10.02 7.16 8.83
N TRP A 84 9.80 7.87 9.93
CA TRP A 84 8.95 7.39 11.03
C TRP A 84 7.51 7.13 10.58
N LEU A 85 6.98 8.02 9.74
CA LEU A 85 5.63 7.90 9.19
C LEU A 85 5.55 6.75 8.18
N LEU A 86 6.57 6.62 7.33
CA LEU A 86 6.69 5.52 6.36
C LEU A 86 6.85 4.16 7.06
N ASN A 87 7.58 4.10 8.17
CA ASN A 87 7.74 2.90 8.99
C ASN A 87 6.40 2.48 9.63
N ILE A 88 5.63 3.42 10.20
CA ILE A 88 4.28 3.14 10.71
C ILE A 88 3.37 2.68 9.58
N TYR A 89 3.38 3.39 8.46
CA TYR A 89 2.59 3.07 7.28
C TYR A 89 2.90 1.68 6.73
N SER A 90 4.18 1.31 6.63
CA SER A 90 4.60 -0.01 6.15
C SER A 90 3.98 -1.13 6.99
N VAL A 91 4.09 -1.07 8.32
CA VAL A 91 3.47 -2.04 9.23
C VAL A 91 1.95 -2.08 9.02
N MET A 92 1.29 -0.91 9.03
CA MET A 92 -0.16 -0.82 8.89
C MET A 92 -0.66 -1.31 7.54
N SER A 93 0.05 -1.02 6.45
CA SER A 93 -0.32 -1.42 5.09
C SER A 93 -0.34 -2.95 4.95
N PHE A 94 0.72 -3.64 5.37
CA PHE A 94 0.78 -5.10 5.35
C PHE A 94 -0.27 -5.74 6.27
N VAL A 95 -0.54 -5.14 7.44
CA VAL A 95 -1.61 -5.62 8.34
C VAL A 95 -2.98 -5.45 7.68
N MET A 96 -3.30 -4.29 7.12
CA MET A 96 -4.60 -4.03 6.50
C MET A 96 -4.83 -4.88 5.26
N LEU A 97 -3.84 -5.00 4.38
CA LEU A 97 -3.92 -5.86 3.19
C LEU A 97 -3.97 -7.35 3.58
N GLY A 98 -3.19 -7.77 4.56
CA GLY A 98 -3.24 -9.13 5.09
C GLY A 98 -4.60 -9.48 5.67
N LEU A 99 -5.20 -8.55 6.45
CA LEU A 99 -6.56 -8.71 6.98
C LEU A 99 -7.60 -8.72 5.86
N TYR A 100 -7.46 -7.86 4.84
CA TYR A 100 -8.34 -7.83 3.68
C TYR A 100 -8.37 -9.19 2.97
N PHE A 101 -7.22 -9.76 2.61
CA PHE A 101 -7.16 -11.06 1.93
C PHE A 101 -7.56 -12.22 2.83
N ARG A 102 -7.23 -12.18 4.12
CA ARG A 102 -7.69 -13.16 5.10
C ARG A 102 -9.23 -13.27 5.11
N MET A 103 -9.95 -12.16 4.93
CA MET A 103 -11.42 -12.18 4.89
C MET A 103 -11.98 -12.89 3.65
N GLN A 104 -11.16 -13.05 2.60
CA GLN A 104 -11.54 -13.74 1.36
C GLN A 104 -11.39 -15.27 1.46
N PHE A 105 -10.72 -15.80 2.50
CA PHE A 105 -10.51 -17.23 2.61
C PHE A 105 -11.79 -18.01 2.89
N ILE A 106 -11.98 -19.14 2.24
CA ILE A 106 -13.09 -20.07 2.44
C ILE A 106 -12.83 -20.96 3.66
N ASN A 107 -11.61 -21.44 3.84
CA ASN A 107 -11.23 -22.33 4.94
C ASN A 107 -11.06 -21.54 6.26
N LYS A 108 -11.95 -21.85 7.22
CA LYS A 108 -11.94 -21.21 8.55
C LYS A 108 -10.64 -21.46 9.34
N LYS A 109 -10.03 -22.64 9.22
CA LYS A 109 -8.78 -22.97 9.93
C LYS A 109 -7.63 -22.12 9.41
N ALA A 110 -7.48 -22.01 8.09
CA ALA A 110 -6.46 -21.17 7.48
C ALA A 110 -6.71 -19.69 7.79
N ARG A 111 -7.97 -19.23 7.75
CA ARG A 111 -8.35 -17.87 8.15
C ARG A 111 -7.94 -17.54 9.60
N GLN A 112 -8.03 -18.51 10.50
CA GLN A 112 -7.57 -18.33 11.88
C GLN A 112 -6.04 -18.34 11.98
N LEU A 113 -5.38 -19.29 11.32
CA LEU A 113 -3.92 -19.39 11.29
C LEU A 113 -3.29 -18.09 10.77
N PHE A 114 -3.68 -17.62 9.59
CA PHE A 114 -3.17 -16.37 9.02
C PHE A 114 -3.54 -15.15 9.86
N GLY A 115 -4.66 -15.19 10.60
CA GLY A 115 -4.97 -14.16 11.59
C GLY A 115 -3.91 -14.06 12.69
N ILE A 116 -3.44 -15.20 13.21
CA ILE A 116 -2.36 -15.26 14.19
C ILE A 116 -1.05 -14.78 13.57
N VAL A 117 -0.72 -15.24 12.35
CA VAL A 117 0.51 -14.83 11.65
C VAL A 117 0.57 -13.32 11.42
N ILE A 118 -0.53 -12.67 11.01
CA ILE A 118 -0.61 -11.21 10.85
C ILE A 118 -0.35 -10.49 12.18
N VAL A 119 -0.91 -10.98 13.29
CA VAL A 119 -0.70 -10.39 14.63
C VAL A 119 0.76 -10.56 15.06
N LEU A 120 1.35 -11.74 14.86
CA LEU A 120 2.76 -11.99 15.15
C LEU A 120 3.67 -11.10 14.31
N PHE A 121 3.36 -10.91 13.03
CA PHE A 121 4.07 -9.97 12.17
C PHE A 121 4.02 -8.55 12.72
N ALA A 122 2.84 -8.04 13.07
CA ALA A 122 2.68 -6.68 13.60
C ALA A 122 3.48 -6.49 14.90
N ILE A 123 3.45 -7.47 15.80
CA ILE A 123 4.21 -7.44 17.05
C ILE A 123 5.72 -7.47 16.75
N ALA A 124 6.18 -8.38 15.89
CA ALA A 124 7.60 -8.53 15.58
C ALA A 124 8.20 -7.29 14.90
N THR A 125 7.49 -6.69 13.94
CA THR A 125 7.95 -5.48 13.25
C THR A 125 7.89 -4.25 14.15
N THR A 126 6.86 -4.13 15.01
CA THR A 126 6.80 -3.06 16.02
C THR A 126 7.95 -3.17 17.02
N ILE A 127 8.24 -4.37 17.53
CA ILE A 127 9.39 -4.61 18.42
C ILE A 127 10.69 -4.26 17.69
N ASN A 128 10.86 -4.70 16.43
CA ASN A 128 12.03 -4.36 15.65
C ASN A 128 12.21 -2.84 15.53
N LEU A 129 11.15 -2.10 15.20
CA LEU A 129 11.18 -0.63 15.09
C LEU A 129 11.47 0.05 16.43
N MET A 130 10.99 -0.49 17.57
CA MET A 130 11.23 0.10 18.89
C MET A 130 12.62 -0.21 19.45
N VAL A 131 13.15 -1.40 19.18
CA VAL A 131 14.44 -1.86 19.71
C VAL A 131 15.60 -1.41 18.84
N THR A 132 15.37 -1.25 17.54
CA THR A 132 16.38 -0.71 16.63
C THR A 132 16.23 0.80 16.51
N ASP A 133 17.33 1.53 16.39
CA ASP A 133 17.31 2.97 16.14
C ASP A 133 16.76 3.36 14.74
N ILE A 134 16.25 2.40 13.98
CA ILE A 134 15.85 2.57 12.58
C ILE A 134 14.62 3.47 12.46
N PHE A 135 13.72 3.46 13.45
CA PHE A 135 12.42 4.12 13.36
C PHE A 135 12.45 5.58 12.87
N PHE A 136 13.40 6.38 13.36
CA PHE A 136 13.58 7.79 12.96
C PHE A 136 14.75 8.01 11.99
N LYS A 137 15.53 6.96 11.68
CA LYS A 137 16.79 7.10 10.91
C LYS A 137 16.65 6.63 9.47
N SER A 138 15.81 5.63 9.21
CA SER A 138 15.63 5.10 7.87
C SER A 138 14.38 4.20 7.76
N PHE A 139 13.96 3.96 6.52
CA PHE A 139 12.94 2.97 6.22
C PHE A 139 13.39 1.53 6.57
N SER A 140 12.55 0.80 7.30
CA SER A 140 12.88 -0.56 7.77
C SER A 140 12.76 -1.61 6.66
N LYS A 141 13.92 -2.00 6.13
CA LYS A 141 14.07 -3.13 5.20
C LYS A 141 13.56 -4.46 5.77
N PHE A 142 13.66 -4.64 7.09
CA PHE A 142 13.16 -5.83 7.76
C PHE A 142 11.63 -5.92 7.70
N THR A 143 10.96 -4.81 8.01
CA THR A 143 9.50 -4.71 7.93
C THR A 143 9.00 -4.97 6.52
N ASP A 144 9.61 -4.35 5.52
CA ASP A 144 9.21 -4.51 4.12
C ASP A 144 9.45 -5.94 3.60
N GLY A 145 10.64 -6.49 3.85
CA GLY A 145 11.00 -7.84 3.43
C GLY A 145 10.07 -8.92 4.01
N ILE A 146 9.82 -8.90 5.33
CA ILE A 146 8.90 -9.86 5.95
C ILE A 146 7.44 -9.56 5.56
N GLY A 147 7.09 -8.29 5.39
CA GLY A 147 5.75 -7.88 4.98
C GLY A 147 5.36 -8.43 3.61
N VAL A 148 6.28 -8.36 2.63
CA VAL A 148 6.05 -8.97 1.31
C VAL A 148 5.96 -10.48 1.40
N LEU A 149 6.83 -11.16 2.15
CA LEU A 149 6.72 -12.60 2.35
C LEU A 149 5.36 -13.00 2.94
N LEU A 150 4.89 -12.26 3.94
CA LEU A 150 3.57 -12.45 4.55
C LEU A 150 2.45 -12.26 3.53
N LEU A 151 2.46 -11.13 2.81
CA LEU A 151 1.40 -10.78 1.87
C LEU A 151 1.37 -11.76 0.70
N THR A 152 2.52 -12.13 0.14
CA THR A 152 2.64 -13.16 -0.89
C THR A 152 2.11 -14.50 -0.39
N ALA A 153 2.48 -14.95 0.81
CA ALA A 153 1.97 -16.20 1.37
C ALA A 153 0.43 -16.21 1.51
N ILE A 154 -0.15 -15.10 1.98
CA ILE A 154 -1.60 -14.92 2.11
C ILE A 154 -2.28 -14.96 0.73
N ILE A 155 -1.76 -14.23 -0.26
CA ILE A 155 -2.33 -14.17 -1.61
C ILE A 155 -2.18 -15.51 -2.34
N THR A 156 -1.04 -16.19 -2.19
CA THR A 156 -0.83 -17.53 -2.74
C THR A 156 -1.84 -18.52 -2.15
N TYR A 157 -2.10 -18.46 -0.84
CA TYR A 157 -3.14 -19.29 -0.23
C TYR A 157 -4.55 -18.95 -0.74
N TYR A 158 -4.86 -17.67 -0.92
CA TYR A 158 -6.11 -17.22 -1.56
C TYR A 158 -6.27 -17.85 -2.95
N TYR A 159 -5.22 -17.82 -3.79
CA TYR A 159 -5.26 -18.48 -5.11
C TYR A 159 -5.40 -20.00 -5.01
N TYR A 160 -4.70 -20.65 -4.08
CA TYR A 160 -4.85 -22.08 -3.85
C TYR A 160 -6.31 -22.47 -3.57
N GLU A 161 -7.01 -21.72 -2.72
CA GLU A 161 -8.42 -21.98 -2.43
C GLU A 161 -9.31 -21.76 -3.65
N ILE A 162 -9.09 -20.68 -4.42
CA ILE A 162 -9.86 -20.42 -5.63
C ILE A 162 -9.69 -21.55 -6.64
N LEU A 163 -8.45 -21.98 -6.88
CA LEU A 163 -8.12 -23.07 -7.81
C LEU A 163 -8.73 -24.40 -7.36
N SER A 164 -8.89 -24.59 -6.05
CA SER A 164 -9.50 -25.78 -5.46
C SER A 164 -11.03 -25.79 -5.51
N THR A 165 -11.67 -24.72 -6.00
CA THR A 165 -13.13 -24.65 -6.13
C THR A 165 -13.57 -24.69 -7.59
N ASP A 166 -14.74 -25.31 -7.84
CA ASP A 166 -15.40 -25.32 -9.16
C ASP A 166 -15.83 -23.92 -9.65
N SER A 167 -15.60 -22.89 -8.84
CA SER A 167 -16.02 -21.50 -9.07
C SER A 167 -14.98 -20.65 -9.82
N ILE A 168 -13.86 -21.24 -10.24
CA ILE A 168 -12.71 -20.55 -10.87
C ILE A 168 -13.09 -19.58 -12.00
N LEU A 169 -14.09 -19.93 -12.83
CA LEU A 169 -14.57 -19.09 -13.95
C LEU A 169 -15.26 -17.79 -13.48
N LYS A 170 -15.92 -17.79 -12.32
CA LYS A 170 -16.60 -16.61 -11.76
C LYS A 170 -15.63 -15.71 -10.99
N VAL A 171 -14.58 -16.29 -10.41
CA VAL A 171 -13.62 -15.58 -9.54
C VAL A 171 -12.65 -14.69 -10.32
N LYS A 172 -12.32 -15.02 -11.59
CA LYS A 172 -11.43 -14.22 -12.45
C LYS A 172 -11.88 -12.77 -12.68
N ARG A 173 -13.15 -12.44 -12.41
CA ARG A 173 -13.71 -11.08 -12.50
C ARG A 173 -14.12 -10.50 -11.14
N SER A 174 -13.61 -11.07 -10.06
CA SER A 174 -13.87 -10.56 -8.71
C SER A 174 -12.91 -9.44 -8.35
N PHE A 175 -13.40 -8.49 -7.55
CA PHE A 175 -12.58 -7.37 -7.07
C PHE A 175 -11.32 -7.84 -6.30
N PRO A 176 -11.40 -8.82 -5.37
CA PRO A 176 -10.21 -9.28 -4.66
C PRO A 176 -9.18 -9.97 -5.56
N PHE A 177 -9.61 -10.59 -6.67
CA PHE A 177 -8.69 -11.12 -7.67
C PHE A 177 -7.90 -10.00 -8.38
N ILE A 178 -8.57 -8.92 -8.80
CA ILE A 178 -7.89 -7.76 -9.41
C ILE A 178 -6.92 -7.11 -8.42
N VAL A 179 -7.35 -6.90 -7.17
CA VAL A 179 -6.50 -6.34 -6.10
C VAL A 179 -5.28 -7.22 -5.84
N SER A 180 -5.43 -8.55 -5.81
CA SER A 180 -4.30 -9.47 -5.58
C SER A 180 -3.22 -9.39 -6.66
N ILE A 181 -3.60 -9.29 -7.94
CA ILE A 181 -2.64 -9.14 -9.04
C ILE A 181 -1.88 -7.83 -8.88
N ALA A 182 -2.60 -6.73 -8.62
CA ALA A 182 -2.01 -5.42 -8.47
C ALA A 182 -1.01 -5.39 -7.29
N CYS A 183 -1.41 -5.92 -6.12
CA CYS A 183 -0.54 -6.04 -4.96
C CYS A 183 0.69 -6.91 -5.24
N LEU A 184 0.54 -8.09 -5.85
CA LEU A 184 1.69 -8.96 -6.14
C LEU A 184 2.69 -8.28 -7.07
N VAL A 185 2.23 -7.67 -8.16
CA VAL A 185 3.11 -6.96 -9.09
C VAL A 185 3.82 -5.81 -8.39
N TYR A 186 3.09 -4.97 -7.64
CA TYR A 186 3.69 -3.85 -6.93
C TYR A 186 4.74 -4.30 -5.92
N TYR A 187 4.37 -5.15 -4.95
CA TYR A 187 5.24 -5.50 -3.84
C TYR A 187 6.43 -6.38 -4.27
N LEU A 188 6.25 -7.31 -5.22
CA LEU A 188 7.37 -8.13 -5.70
C LEU A 188 8.36 -7.34 -6.56
N CYS A 189 7.92 -6.26 -7.22
CA CYS A 189 8.80 -5.39 -8.00
C CYS A 189 9.42 -4.27 -7.15
N ALA A 190 8.68 -3.68 -6.22
CA ALA A 190 9.12 -2.54 -5.41
C ALA A 190 10.12 -2.94 -4.30
N THR A 191 9.88 -4.05 -3.59
CA THR A 191 10.73 -4.44 -2.46
C THR A 191 12.19 -4.70 -2.83
N PRO A 192 12.52 -5.40 -3.94
CA PRO A 192 13.91 -5.50 -4.38
C PRO A 192 14.57 -4.13 -4.57
N LEU A 193 13.85 -3.15 -5.13
CA LEU A 193 14.34 -1.79 -5.32
C LEU A 193 14.65 -1.13 -3.97
N PHE A 194 13.75 -1.25 -2.99
CA PHE A 194 13.96 -0.72 -1.64
C PHE A 194 15.16 -1.37 -0.92
N LEU A 195 15.38 -2.67 -1.13
CA LEU A 195 16.51 -3.38 -0.52
C LEU A 195 17.86 -2.90 -1.06
N VAL A 196 17.93 -2.63 -2.37
CA VAL A 196 19.17 -2.17 -3.04
C VAL A 196 19.32 -0.65 -3.11
N TYR A 197 18.37 0.12 -2.59
CA TYR A 197 18.37 1.59 -2.67
C TYR A 197 19.71 2.21 -2.24
N ASP A 198 20.22 1.78 -1.09
CA ASP A 198 21.50 2.27 -0.56
C ASP A 198 22.71 1.89 -1.42
N LEU A 199 22.59 0.93 -2.34
CA LEU A 199 23.66 0.59 -3.29
C LEU A 199 23.55 1.43 -4.57
N LEU A 200 22.33 1.76 -4.99
CA LEU A 200 22.03 2.48 -6.23
C LEU A 200 22.39 3.98 -6.16
N LEU A 201 22.33 4.59 -4.98
CA LEU A 201 22.59 6.03 -4.80
C LEU A 201 24.07 6.43 -4.82
N PHE A 202 25.01 5.49 -4.61
CA PHE A 202 26.43 5.81 -4.52
C PHE A 202 27.11 6.01 -5.88
N GLU A 203 26.51 5.53 -6.98
CA GLU A 203 27.23 5.47 -8.25
C GLU A 203 26.84 6.57 -9.24
N GLU A 204 25.56 6.86 -9.51
CA GLU A 204 25.19 7.87 -10.53
C GLU A 204 23.81 8.54 -10.34
N VAL A 205 23.73 9.85 -10.61
CA VAL A 205 22.49 10.66 -10.64
C VAL A 205 21.43 10.07 -11.57
N VAL A 206 21.88 9.45 -12.67
CA VAL A 206 21.01 8.84 -13.68
C VAL A 206 20.23 7.66 -13.10
N LEU A 207 20.86 6.86 -12.23
CA LEU A 207 20.23 5.70 -11.60
C LEU A 207 19.08 6.10 -10.67
N GLY A 208 19.24 7.20 -9.93
CA GLY A 208 18.20 7.75 -9.07
C GLY A 208 16.92 8.12 -9.84
N VAL A 209 17.07 8.79 -11.00
CA VAL A 209 15.92 9.16 -11.84
C VAL A 209 15.16 7.93 -12.34
N TYR A 210 15.86 6.85 -12.73
CA TYR A 210 15.20 5.61 -13.15
C TYR A 210 14.48 4.92 -12.00
N TYR A 211 15.10 4.89 -10.82
CA TYR A 211 14.50 4.34 -9.62
C TYR A 211 13.16 5.02 -9.30
N ASP A 212 13.12 6.36 -9.30
CA ASP A 212 11.90 7.11 -9.00
C ASP A 212 10.82 6.92 -10.05
N ASN A 213 11.20 6.88 -11.33
CA ASN A 213 10.27 6.62 -12.43
C ASN A 213 9.65 5.22 -12.34
N ILE A 214 10.44 4.21 -11.97
CA ILE A 214 9.92 2.83 -11.79
C ILE A 214 8.95 2.79 -10.61
N LEU A 215 9.27 3.40 -9.48
CA LEU A 215 8.37 3.46 -8.33
C LEU A 215 7.07 4.22 -8.64
N THR A 216 7.19 5.36 -9.33
CA THR A 216 6.03 6.15 -9.78
C THR A 216 5.14 5.32 -10.71
N PHE A 217 5.73 4.61 -11.67
CA PHE A 217 5.00 3.71 -12.56
C PHE A 217 4.31 2.57 -11.81
N LEU A 218 5.00 1.93 -10.86
CA LEU A 218 4.43 0.86 -10.05
C LEU A 218 3.26 1.36 -9.20
N ASN A 219 3.38 2.56 -8.62
CA ASN A 219 2.32 3.21 -7.87
C ASN A 219 1.10 3.50 -8.78
N ILE A 220 1.30 4.16 -9.92
CA ILE A 220 0.24 4.41 -10.92
C ILE A 220 -0.44 3.10 -11.36
N PHE A 221 0.35 2.05 -11.59
CA PHE A 221 -0.18 0.74 -11.94
C PHE A 221 -1.05 0.15 -10.83
N LEU A 222 -0.58 0.18 -9.57
CA LEU A 222 -1.29 -0.38 -8.41
C LEU A 222 -2.66 0.28 -8.24
N TYR A 223 -2.70 1.60 -8.10
CA TYR A 223 -3.95 2.32 -7.83
C TYR A 223 -4.82 2.42 -9.08
N GLY A 224 -4.22 2.46 -10.27
CA GLY A 224 -4.95 2.31 -11.53
C GLY A 224 -5.71 0.99 -11.61
N MET A 225 -5.09 -0.12 -11.19
CA MET A 225 -5.74 -1.43 -11.13
C MET A 225 -6.85 -1.49 -10.07
N PHE A 226 -6.67 -0.81 -8.92
CA PHE A 226 -7.73 -0.71 -7.92
C PHE A 226 -8.96 0.05 -8.46
N ILE A 227 -8.73 1.19 -9.12
CA ILE A 227 -9.78 1.97 -9.79
C ILE A 227 -10.49 1.11 -10.84
N PHE A 228 -9.71 0.46 -11.71
CA PHE A 228 -10.23 -0.44 -12.74
C PHE A 228 -11.08 -1.56 -12.15
N GLY A 229 -10.63 -2.17 -11.05
CA GLY A 229 -11.37 -3.20 -10.33
C GLY A 229 -12.71 -2.68 -9.80
N MET A 230 -12.75 -1.48 -9.21
CA MET A 230 -14.00 -0.90 -8.71
C MET A 230 -15.00 -0.60 -9.83
N LEU A 231 -14.52 -0.02 -10.93
CA LEU A 231 -15.37 0.33 -12.08
C LEU A 231 -15.96 -0.92 -12.73
N THR A 232 -15.13 -1.92 -13.00
CA THR A 232 -15.56 -3.15 -13.70
C THR A 232 -16.44 -4.04 -12.82
N CYS A 233 -16.09 -4.23 -11.54
CA CYS A 233 -16.82 -5.15 -10.67
C CYS A 233 -18.13 -4.58 -10.14
N TYR A 234 -18.23 -3.25 -9.95
CA TYR A 234 -19.41 -2.64 -9.30
C TYR A 234 -20.21 -1.72 -10.21
N TRP A 235 -19.56 -0.87 -11.02
CA TRP A 235 -20.27 0.16 -11.78
C TRP A 235 -20.78 -0.34 -13.13
N PHE A 236 -19.96 -1.11 -13.84
CA PHE A 236 -20.31 -1.68 -15.14
C PHE A 236 -20.98 -3.06 -15.02
N ASN A 237 -21.05 -3.62 -13.82
CA ASN A 237 -21.71 -4.89 -13.60
C ASN A 237 -23.23 -4.73 -13.56
N LYS A 238 -23.88 -5.08 -14.68
CA LYS A 238 -25.32 -4.91 -14.92
C LYS A 238 -26.21 -5.60 -13.87
N SER A 239 -25.74 -6.66 -13.21
CA SER A 239 -26.51 -7.40 -12.19
C SER A 239 -26.68 -6.66 -10.86
N LEU A 240 -25.82 -5.68 -10.57
CA LEU A 240 -25.95 -4.84 -9.37
C LEU A 240 -26.85 -3.63 -9.61
N ASN A 241 -26.91 -3.13 -10.84
CA ASN A 241 -27.72 -1.95 -11.19
C ASN A 241 -29.24 -2.27 -11.28
N THR A 242 -29.64 -3.53 -11.48
CA THR A 242 -31.05 -3.93 -11.51
C THR A 242 -31.70 -4.15 -10.14
N LYS A 243 -30.92 -4.20 -9.05
CA LYS A 243 -31.47 -4.30 -7.68
C LYS A 243 -31.89 -2.94 -7.09
N PHE A 244 -31.55 -1.85 -7.76
CA PHE A 244 -31.77 -0.48 -7.28
C PHE A 244 -32.54 0.41 -8.29
N SER A 245 -33.12 -0.20 -9.32
CA SER A 245 -34.15 0.42 -10.18
C SER A 245 -35.52 -0.09 -9.75
#